data_AF-A0A355U0J7-F1
#
_entry.id   AF-A0A355U0J7-F1
#
_cell.length_a   1.000
_cell.length_b   1.000
_cell.length_c   1.000
_cell.angle_alpha   90.00
_cell.angle_beta   90.00
_cell.angle_gamma   90.00
#
_symmetry.space_group_name_H-M   'P 1'
#
loop_
_entity.id
_entity.type
_entity.pdbx_description
1 polymer ?
#
loop_
_entity_poly.entity_id
_entity_poly.type
_entity_poly.pdbx_seq_one_letter_code
_entity_poly.pdbx_strand_id
1 'polypeptide(L)'
;MKNKTTLIQGIIICAQSILLDAFALYAGIPLLGNLWFGDLYGDEKSVAIFSLIIWIGVSIGASIALSIGKNKIIEYFSDGSSTVSNYSASEPLFIDCPKCSEINTSKNEYCFKCGALLRPSQNVPSDGAESWTCPKCGKSNSHYIGTCGCGQQKPNR
;
A
#
# COMPACT_ATOMS: atom_id res chain seq x y z
N MET A 1 16.81 8.29 -5.57
CA MET A 1 15.84 7.44 -4.83
C MET A 1 15.88 7.88 -3.37
N LYS A 2 14.88 8.60 -2.88
CA LYS A 2 14.87 9.10 -1.48
C LYS A 2 14.67 7.91 -0.54
N ASN A 3 15.65 7.68 0.34
CA ASN A 3 15.74 6.49 1.18
C ASN A 3 14.61 6.50 2.21
N LYS A 4 13.59 5.65 2.03
CA LYS A 4 12.37 5.60 2.86
C LYS A 4 12.69 5.40 4.34
N THR A 5 13.82 4.77 4.65
CA THR A 5 14.31 4.56 6.03
C THR A 5 14.64 5.86 6.75
N THR A 6 15.22 6.86 6.08
CA THR A 6 15.59 8.15 6.70
C THR A 6 14.36 8.96 7.10
N LEU A 7 13.29 8.89 6.30
CA LEU A 7 12.02 9.58 6.59
C LEU A 7 11.32 8.96 7.81
N ILE A 8 11.29 7.63 7.89
CA ILE A 8 10.69 6.91 9.01
C ILE A 8 11.44 7.20 10.32
N GLN A 9 12.77 7.21 10.29
CA GLN A 9 13.59 7.56 11.46
C GLN A 9 13.32 9.00 11.95
N GLY A 10 13.18 9.96 11.02
CA GLY A 10 12.84 11.34 11.38
C GLY A 10 11.48 11.48 12.06
N ILE A 11 10.46 10.73 11.60
CA ILE A 11 9.12 10.74 12.20
C ILE A 11 9.16 10.14 13.62
N ILE A 12 9.91 9.06 13.83
CA ILE A 12 10.06 8.42 15.16
C ILE A 12 10.70 9.39 16.15
N ILE A 13 11.77 10.09 15.76
CA ILE A 13 12.46 11.06 16.61
C ILE A 13 11.52 12.21 16.98
N CYS A 14 10.77 12.76 16.03
CA CYS A 14 9.79 13.82 16.30
C CYS A 14 8.69 13.35 17.26
N ALA A 15 8.19 12.12 17.10
CA ALA A 15 7.19 11.55 18.00
C ALA A 15 7.74 11.34 19.42
N GLN A 16 8.98 10.88 19.54
CA GLN A 16 9.66 10.70 20.83
C GLN A 16 9.91 12.03 21.55
N SER A 17 10.27 13.09 20.83
CA SER A 17 10.44 14.43 21.40
C SER A 17 9.12 14.99 21.95
N ILE A 18 8.02 14.84 21.20
CA ILE A 18 6.69 15.27 21.65
C ILE A 18 6.24 14.49 22.90
N LEU A 19 6.53 13.18 22.94
CA LEU A 19 6.27 12.33 24.11
C LEU A 19 7.10 12.76 25.32
N LEU A 20 8.37 13.13 25.10
CA LEU A 20 9.26 13.60 26.16
C LEU A 20 8.82 14.96 26.71
N ASP A 21 8.40 15.89 25.84
CA ASP A 21 7.86 17.19 26.22
C ASP A 21 6.54 17.06 26.99
N ALA A 22 5.66 16.14 26.57
CA ALA A 22 4.43 15.81 27.30
C ALA A 22 4.73 15.20 28.67
N PHE A 23 5.75 14.34 28.78
CA PHE A 23 6.18 13.76 30.05
C PHE A 23 6.83 14.81 30.97
N ALA A 24 7.63 15.73 30.42
CA ALA A 24 8.21 16.85 31.16
C ALA A 24 7.12 17.81 31.66
N LEU A 25 6.08 18.05 30.86
CA LEU A 25 4.89 18.81 31.29
C LEU A 25 4.15 18.06 32.41
N TYR A 26 3.99 16.74 32.29
CA TYR A 26 3.37 15.89 33.32
C TYR A 26 4.14 15.89 34.65
N ALA A 27 5.47 15.84 34.61
CA ALA A 27 6.30 15.87 35.81
C ALA A 27 6.48 17.30 36.38
N GLY A 28 6.47 18.32 35.52
CA GLY A 28 6.68 19.72 35.89
C GLY A 28 5.44 20.41 36.43
N ILE A 29 4.24 20.08 35.94
CA ILE A 29 2.97 20.69 36.40
C ILE A 29 2.70 20.45 37.90
N PRO A 30 2.91 19.26 38.47
CA PRO A 30 2.75 19.03 39.92
C PRO A 30 3.75 19.85 40.75
N LEU A 31 5.00 19.97 40.27
CA LEU A 31 6.06 20.73 40.93
C LEU A 31 5.81 22.24 40.91
N LEU A 32 5.38 22.79 39.76
CA LEU A 32 5.02 24.20 39.61
C LEU A 32 3.69 24.54 40.30
N GLY A 33 2.73 23.61 40.28
CA GLY A 33 1.45 23.73 40.97
C GLY A 33 1.64 23.83 42.49
N ASN A 34 2.52 23.01 43.06
CA ASN A 34 2.87 23.11 44.48
C ASN A 34 3.61 24.40 44.84
N LEU A 35 4.39 24.98 43.92
CA LEU A 35 5.15 26.20 44.16
C LEU A 35 4.28 27.48 44.10
N TRP A 36 3.28 27.52 43.22
CA TRP A 36 2.41 28.70 43.01
C TRP A 36 1.06 28.62 43.74
N PHE A 37 0.55 27.41 44.02
CA PHE A 37 -0.78 27.21 44.62
C PHE A 37 -0.74 26.39 45.92
N GLY A 38 0.45 26.12 46.47
CA GLY A 38 0.62 25.30 47.68
C GLY A 38 -0.21 25.75 48.89
N ASP A 39 -0.43 27.05 49.04
CA ASP A 39 -1.23 27.61 50.15
C ASP A 39 -2.76 27.60 49.91
N LEU A 40 -3.22 27.33 48.68
CA LEU A 40 -4.65 27.26 48.33
C LEU A 40 -5.21 25.82 48.35
N TYR A 41 -4.36 24.81 48.52
CA TYR A 41 -4.70 23.40 48.28
C TYR A 41 -4.26 22.51 49.44
N GLY A 42 -5.04 22.54 50.52
CA GLY A 42 -4.80 21.70 51.71
C GLY A 42 -5.27 20.24 51.59
N ASP A 43 -5.88 19.84 50.47
CA ASP A 43 -6.42 18.49 50.29
C ASP A 43 -5.86 17.82 49.02
N GLU A 44 -5.21 16.68 49.23
CA GLU A 44 -4.74 15.71 48.22
C GLU A 44 -5.79 15.39 47.14
N LYS A 45 -7.09 15.44 47.48
CA LYS A 45 -8.18 15.18 46.52
C LYS A 45 -8.32 16.29 45.49
N SER A 46 -8.08 17.53 45.89
CA SER A 46 -8.22 18.70 45.02
C SER A 46 -7.15 18.69 43.93
N VAL A 47 -5.90 18.40 44.27
CA VAL A 47 -4.78 18.30 43.29
C VAL A 47 -5.04 17.21 42.25
N ALA A 48 -5.59 16.06 42.67
CA ALA A 48 -5.93 14.97 41.75
C ALA A 48 -7.04 15.35 40.76
N ILE A 49 -8.08 16.08 41.21
CA ILE A 49 -9.20 16.50 40.36
C ILE A 49 -8.73 17.49 39.29
N PHE A 50 -7.91 18.48 39.63
CA PHE A 50 -7.39 19.44 38.64
C PHE A 50 -6.43 18.78 37.65
N SER A 51 -5.62 17.80 38.09
CA SER A 51 -4.79 16.99 37.19
C SER A 51 -5.65 16.27 36.16
N LEU A 52 -6.74 15.61 36.58
CA LEU A 52 -7.66 14.92 35.68
C LEU A 52 -8.34 15.86 34.68
N ILE A 53 -8.74 17.06 35.10
CA ILE A 53 -9.38 18.05 34.21
C ILE A 53 -8.40 18.52 33.13
N ILE A 54 -7.14 18.78 33.49
CA ILE A 54 -6.09 19.14 32.53
C ILE A 54 -5.85 17.99 31.54
N TRP A 55 -5.79 16.75 32.03
CA TRP A 55 -5.64 15.55 31.19
C TRP A 55 -6.80 15.36 30.19
N ILE A 56 -8.04 15.56 30.64
CA ILE A 56 -9.23 15.48 29.79
C ILE A 56 -9.19 16.59 28.73
N GLY A 57 -8.84 17.82 29.13
CA GLY A 57 -8.71 18.96 28.22
C GLY A 57 -7.65 18.77 27.14
N VAL A 58 -6.46 18.28 27.51
CA VAL A 58 -5.37 17.98 26.56
C VAL A 58 -5.76 16.85 25.60
N SER A 59 -6.42 15.79 26.10
CA SER A 59 -6.87 14.66 25.28
C SER A 59 -7.94 15.06 24.25
N ILE A 60 -8.89 15.91 24.66
CA ILE A 60 -9.92 16.45 23.77
C ILE A 60 -9.28 17.40 22.75
N GLY A 61 -8.38 18.29 23.18
CA GLY A 61 -7.64 19.20 22.30
C GLY A 61 -6.82 18.48 21.24
N ALA A 62 -6.10 17.42 21.61
CA ALA A 62 -5.35 16.58 20.68
C ALA A 62 -6.26 15.86 19.67
N SER A 63 -7.41 15.37 20.13
CA SER A 63 -8.42 14.71 19.26
C SER A 63 -9.02 15.66 18.22
N ILE A 64 -9.27 16.91 18.61
CA ILE A 64 -9.76 17.96 17.71
C ILE A 64 -8.67 18.38 16.71
N ALA A 65 -7.42 18.54 17.16
CA ALA A 65 -6.28 18.87 16.30
C ALA A 65 -6.02 17.79 15.24
N LEU A 66 -6.13 16.51 15.61
CA LEU A 66 -6.06 15.37 14.68
C LEU A 66 -7.21 15.37 13.67
N SER A 67 -8.40 15.79 14.10
CA SER A 67 -9.59 15.85 13.23
C SER A 67 -9.49 16.97 12.19
N ILE A 68 -8.89 18.10 12.52
CA ILE A 68 -8.64 19.21 11.58
C ILE A 68 -7.42 18.92 10.69
N GLY A 69 -6.41 18.22 11.22
CA GLY A 69 -5.19 17.85 10.49
C GLY A 69 -5.34 16.69 9.49
N LYS A 70 -6.38 15.87 9.62
CA LYS A 70 -6.67 14.76 8.68
C LYS A 70 -6.73 15.21 7.22
N ASN A 71 -7.19 16.43 6.96
CA ASN A 71 -7.42 16.92 5.60
C ASN A 71 -6.12 17.20 4.83
N LYS A 72 -4.96 17.30 5.52
CA LYS A 72 -3.64 17.50 4.88
C LYS A 72 -2.67 16.33 5.02
N ILE A 73 -2.91 15.40 5.94
CA ILE A 73 -2.01 14.26 6.17
C ILE A 73 -2.40 13.06 5.30
N ILE A 74 -3.67 12.93 4.91
CA ILE A 74 -4.15 11.83 4.07
C ILE A 74 -3.48 11.87 2.67
N GLU A 75 -3.16 13.04 2.12
CA GLU A 75 -2.45 13.16 0.83
C GLU A 75 -1.02 12.58 0.85
N TYR A 76 -0.36 12.52 2.02
CA TYR A 76 1.01 12.01 2.14
C TYR A 76 1.11 10.51 2.46
N PHE A 77 0.06 9.92 3.07
CA PHE A 77 0.01 8.48 3.39
C PHE A 77 -0.86 7.67 2.42
N SER A 78 -1.64 8.33 1.55
CA SER A 78 -2.49 7.68 0.54
C SER A 78 -1.73 7.19 -0.71
N ASP A 79 -0.40 7.05 -0.63
CA ASP A 79 0.39 6.27 -1.59
C ASP A 79 0.81 4.89 -1.02
N GLY A 80 0.28 4.46 0.13
CA GLY A 80 0.74 3.22 0.76
C GLY A 80 -0.21 2.45 1.67
N SER A 81 -1.48 2.83 1.82
CA SER A 81 -2.46 2.04 2.57
C SER A 81 -3.55 1.55 1.63
N SER A 82 -3.54 0.24 1.41
CA SER A 82 -4.49 -0.54 0.62
C SER A 82 -5.94 -0.16 0.89
N THR A 83 -6.48 0.81 0.15
CA THR A 83 -7.91 0.92 -0.08
C THR A 83 -8.26 -0.11 -1.14
N VAL A 84 -8.86 -1.20 -0.69
CA VAL A 84 -9.68 -2.07 -1.51
C VAL A 84 -10.83 -1.22 -2.06
N SER A 85 -10.66 -0.70 -3.27
CA SER A 85 -11.74 -0.11 -4.05
C SER A 85 -11.31 0.02 -5.52
N ASN A 86 -11.66 -1.01 -6.29
CA ASN A 86 -11.98 -1.01 -7.72
C ASN A 86 -11.25 0.02 -8.61
N TYR A 87 -10.04 -0.29 -9.06
CA TYR A 87 -9.47 0.26 -10.31
C TYR A 87 -8.58 -0.78 -11.00
N SER A 88 -8.92 -1.02 -12.27
CA SER A 88 -8.17 -1.61 -13.40
C SER A 88 -7.01 -2.56 -13.10
N ALA A 89 -7.11 -3.78 -13.62
CA ALA A 89 -6.09 -4.84 -13.59
C ALA A 89 -4.71 -4.32 -14.05
N SER A 90 -3.91 -3.85 -13.09
CA SER A 90 -2.47 -3.65 -13.28
C SER A 90 -1.81 -5.01 -13.18
N GLU A 91 -0.95 -5.30 -14.15
CA GLU A 91 -0.27 -6.59 -14.23
C GLU A 91 0.42 -6.93 -12.90
N PRO A 92 0.31 -8.18 -12.43
CA PRO A 92 0.99 -8.59 -11.22
C PRO A 92 2.49 -8.36 -11.39
N LEU A 93 3.14 -7.74 -10.40
CA LEU A 93 4.58 -7.46 -10.44
C LEU A 93 5.44 -8.73 -10.40
N PHE A 94 4.85 -9.84 -9.96
CA PHE A 94 5.49 -11.14 -9.79
C PHE A 94 4.65 -12.24 -10.44
N ILE A 95 5.33 -13.25 -10.98
CA ILE A 95 4.73 -14.41 -11.64
C ILE A 95 5.43 -15.69 -11.17
N ASP A 96 4.63 -16.70 -10.80
CA ASP A 96 5.15 -17.99 -10.40
C ASP A 96 5.46 -18.84 -11.63
N CYS A 97 6.63 -19.49 -11.63
CA CYS A 97 7.01 -20.35 -12.73
C CYS A 97 6.13 -21.62 -12.77
N PRO A 98 5.44 -21.92 -13.89
CA PRO A 98 4.56 -23.10 -13.98
C PRO A 98 5.31 -24.44 -13.93
N LYS A 99 6.65 -24.43 -14.10
CA LYS A 99 7.48 -25.64 -14.11
C LYS A 99 8.15 -25.93 -12.78
N CYS A 100 8.59 -24.89 -12.05
CA CYS A 100 9.37 -25.06 -10.82
C CYS A 100 8.86 -24.25 -9.62
N SER A 101 7.72 -23.55 -9.78
CA SER A 101 7.07 -22.71 -8.76
C SER A 101 7.94 -21.59 -8.19
N GLU A 102 9.05 -21.26 -8.85
CA GLU A 102 9.92 -20.15 -8.44
C GLU A 102 9.26 -18.81 -8.77
N ILE A 103 9.34 -17.86 -7.83
CA ILE A 103 8.76 -16.52 -7.99
C ILE A 103 9.70 -15.69 -8.87
N ASN A 104 9.19 -15.20 -10.00
CA ASN A 104 9.92 -14.38 -10.96
C ASN A 104 9.26 -13.00 -11.08
N THR A 105 9.99 -11.99 -11.55
CA THR A 105 9.40 -10.69 -11.91
C THR A 105 8.58 -10.84 -13.18
N SER A 106 7.42 -10.17 -13.29
CA SER A 106 6.56 -10.23 -14.48
C SER A 106 7.16 -9.63 -15.75
N LYS A 107 8.32 -8.97 -15.63
CA LYS A 107 9.17 -8.48 -16.73
C LYS A 107 10.01 -9.58 -17.37
N ASN A 108 10.25 -10.69 -16.68
CA ASN A 108 11.08 -11.77 -17.19
C ASN A 108 10.26 -12.63 -18.16
N GLU A 109 10.80 -12.86 -19.35
CA GLU A 109 10.18 -13.76 -20.34
C GLU A 109 10.43 -15.24 -19.97
N TYR A 110 11.57 -15.53 -19.33
CA TYR A 110 11.98 -16.86 -18.92
C TYR A 110 12.26 -16.93 -17.41
N CYS A 111 11.99 -18.08 -16.82
CA CYS A 111 12.32 -18.36 -15.42
C CYS A 111 13.84 -18.35 -15.22
N PHE A 112 14.33 -17.55 -14.26
CA PHE A 112 15.78 -17.48 -13.98
C PHE A 112 16.37 -18.80 -13.48
N LYS A 113 15.52 -19.67 -12.92
CA LYS A 113 15.95 -20.93 -12.31
C LYS A 113 15.93 -22.11 -13.27
N CYS A 114 14.82 -22.30 -14.00
CA CYS A 114 14.63 -23.49 -14.84
C CYS A 114 14.50 -23.19 -16.35
N GLY A 115 14.57 -21.91 -16.75
CA GLY A 115 14.50 -21.49 -18.15
C GLY A 115 13.13 -21.64 -18.82
N ALA A 116 12.06 -21.94 -18.08
CA ALA A 116 10.72 -22.09 -18.65
C ALA A 116 10.13 -20.72 -19.04
N LEU A 117 9.37 -20.65 -20.14
CA LEU A 117 8.66 -19.45 -20.58
C LEU A 117 7.59 -19.05 -19.55
N LEU A 118 7.62 -17.79 -19.11
CA LEU A 118 6.72 -17.25 -18.08
C LEU A 118 5.48 -16.58 -18.68
N ARG A 119 5.60 -15.94 -19.85
CA ARG A 119 4.46 -15.31 -20.56
C ARG A 119 4.42 -15.78 -22.01
N PRO A 120 3.32 -16.39 -22.46
CA PRO A 120 3.00 -16.43 -23.88
C PRO A 120 2.86 -14.97 -24.35
N SER A 121 3.68 -14.53 -25.30
CA SER A 121 3.69 -13.16 -25.83
C SER A 121 2.27 -12.65 -26.11
N GLN A 122 1.79 -11.67 -25.32
CA GLN A 122 0.47 -11.06 -25.46
C GLN A 122 0.44 -9.92 -26.49
N ASN A 123 1.49 -9.74 -27.29
CA ASN A 123 1.48 -8.80 -28.41
C ASN A 123 0.93 -9.49 -29.68
N VAL A 124 -0.29 -10.03 -29.59
CA VAL A 124 -1.12 -10.20 -30.78
C VAL A 124 -2.28 -9.22 -30.62
N PRO A 125 -2.33 -8.15 -31.41
CA PRO A 125 -3.47 -7.25 -31.44
C PRO A 125 -4.75 -8.09 -31.56
N SER A 126 -5.59 -8.02 -30.54
CA SER A 126 -6.93 -8.59 -30.53
C SER A 126 -7.86 -7.67 -31.32
N ASP A 127 -7.56 -7.52 -32.60
CA ASP A 127 -8.43 -6.87 -33.58
C ASP A 127 -8.89 -7.96 -34.56
N GLY A 128 -10.10 -8.50 -34.33
CA GLY A 128 -10.86 -9.21 -35.35
C GLY A 128 -10.19 -10.41 -36.02
N ALA A 129 -9.51 -11.29 -35.28
CA ALA A 129 -8.93 -12.51 -35.85
C ALA A 129 -10.02 -13.50 -36.30
N GLU A 130 -10.53 -13.34 -37.52
CA GLU A 130 -11.39 -14.32 -38.19
C GLU A 130 -10.65 -15.68 -38.25
N SER A 131 -10.94 -16.57 -37.31
CA SER A 131 -10.48 -17.96 -37.37
C SER A 131 -11.20 -18.70 -38.49
N TRP A 132 -10.49 -19.56 -39.22
CA TRP A 132 -11.09 -20.39 -40.27
C TRP A 132 -11.03 -21.87 -39.87
N THR A 133 -12.11 -22.59 -40.14
CA THR A 133 -12.21 -24.03 -39.90
C THR A 133 -11.74 -24.78 -41.13
N CYS A 134 -10.79 -25.71 -40.92
CA CYS A 134 -10.31 -26.55 -42.01
C CYS A 134 -11.42 -27.48 -42.55
N PRO A 135 -11.75 -27.43 -43.85
CA PRO A 135 -12.80 -28.29 -44.41
C PRO A 135 -12.42 -29.77 -44.45
N LYS A 136 -11.12 -30.09 -44.38
CA LYS A 136 -10.62 -31.46 -44.44
C LYS A 136 -10.63 -32.17 -43.09
N CYS A 137 -10.25 -31.47 -42.01
CA CYS A 137 -10.08 -32.09 -40.68
C CYS A 137 -10.85 -31.41 -39.55
N GLY A 138 -11.62 -30.35 -39.82
CA GLY A 138 -12.42 -29.64 -38.82
C GLY A 138 -11.63 -28.82 -37.81
N LYS A 139 -10.29 -28.80 -37.89
CA LYS A 139 -9.44 -28.02 -36.98
C LYS A 139 -9.63 -26.52 -37.22
N SER A 140 -9.89 -25.77 -36.15
CA SER A 140 -9.88 -24.30 -36.19
C SER A 140 -8.44 -23.78 -36.27
N ASN A 141 -8.18 -22.89 -37.22
CA ASN A 141 -6.88 -22.25 -37.41
C ASN A 141 -7.05 -20.73 -37.35
N SER A 142 -6.05 -20.03 -36.82
CA SER A 142 -6.01 -18.57 -36.80
C SER A 142 -5.96 -17.98 -38.21
N HIS A 143 -6.43 -16.73 -38.38
CA HIS A 143 -6.48 -16.06 -39.70
C HIS A 143 -5.15 -16.08 -40.47
N TYR A 144 -4.03 -15.91 -39.76
CA TYR A 144 -2.68 -15.85 -40.33
C TYR A 144 -2.13 -17.20 -40.81
N ILE A 145 -2.79 -18.32 -40.46
CA ILE A 145 -2.36 -19.66 -40.86
C ILE A 145 -2.90 -19.94 -42.28
N GLY A 146 -2.01 -19.98 -43.27
CA GLY A 146 -2.36 -20.26 -44.68
C GLY A 146 -2.54 -21.75 -45.02
N THR A 147 -1.98 -22.64 -44.21
CA THR A 147 -2.06 -24.10 -44.41
C THR A 147 -2.32 -24.79 -43.08
N CYS A 148 -3.36 -25.62 -43.02
CA CYS A 148 -3.69 -26.41 -41.85
C CYS A 148 -2.63 -27.52 -41.64
N GLY A 149 -2.41 -27.95 -40.39
CA GLY A 149 -1.47 -29.04 -40.07
C GLY A 149 -1.79 -30.40 -40.73
N CYS A 150 -2.97 -30.57 -41.33
CA CYS A 150 -3.31 -31.74 -42.16
C CYS A 150 -2.90 -31.59 -43.65
N GLY A 151 -2.24 -30.49 -44.01
CA GLY A 151 -1.81 -30.14 -45.37
C GLY A 151 -2.84 -29.38 -46.21
N GLN A 152 -4.06 -29.14 -45.72
CA GLN A 152 -5.08 -28.39 -46.47
C GLN A 152 -4.80 -26.89 -46.48
N GLN A 153 -4.81 -26.26 -47.67
CA GLN A 153 -4.68 -24.81 -47.80
C GLN A 153 -5.97 -24.08 -47.37
N LYS A 154 -5.80 -22.88 -46.83
CA LYS A 154 -6.89 -21.96 -46.47
C LYS A 154 -7.71 -21.64 -47.74
N PRO A 155 -9.04 -21.83 -47.73
CA PRO A 155 -9.87 -21.45 -48.85
C PRO A 155 -9.79 -19.94 -49.10
N ASN A 156 -9.52 -19.52 -50.33
CA ASN A 156 -9.67 -18.13 -50.74
C ASN A 156 -11.18 -17.83 -50.79
N ARG A 157 -11.61 -16.77 -50.09
CA ARG A 157 -13.00 -16.31 -50.08
C ARG A 157 -13.34 -15.59 -51.38
#